data_AF-A0A7V3P0U6-F1
#
_entry.id   AF-A0A7V3P0U6-F1
#
_cell.length_a   1.000
_cell.length_b   1.000
_cell.length_c   1.000
_cell.angle_alpha   90.00
_cell.angle_beta   90.00
_cell.angle_gamma   90.00
#
_symmetry.space_group_name_H-M   'P 1'
#
loop_
_entity.id
_entity.type
_entity.pdbx_description
1 polymer ?
#
loop_
_entity_poly.entity_id
_entity_poly.type
_entity_poly.pdbx_seq_one_letter_code
_entity_poly.pdbx_strand_id
1 'polypeptide(L)'
;MSKNPAFQFYPSDWSRDLEEHPLEIEGAWIRIICKLWWSDTRGRLTRTMEQWSRILRVPVQRCSNILNYIKTEKIGEIEGDLTRGDAAVTITSRRMVRDENSRELHKIRQKRYRNKGKCDADMTPSLCQRDAPSSILHTSFLQKEKEKE
;
A
#
# COMPACT_ATOMS: atom_id res chain seq x y z
N MET A 1 10.35 -13.46 1.50
CA MET A 1 9.66 -12.45 0.66
C MET A 1 9.00 -11.43 1.57
N SER A 2 9.09 -10.13 1.27
CA SER A 2 8.39 -9.10 2.06
C SER A 2 6.86 -9.30 1.94
N LYS A 3 6.10 -8.90 2.96
CA LYS A 3 4.62 -9.03 2.95
C LYS A 3 3.90 -8.19 1.88
N ASN A 4 4.64 -7.38 1.14
CA ASN A 4 4.14 -6.51 0.06
C ASN A 4 5.07 -6.64 -1.16
N PRO A 5 4.85 -7.63 -2.03
CA PRO A 5 5.74 -7.89 -3.17
C PRO A 5 5.54 -6.91 -4.32
N ALA A 6 4.43 -6.17 -4.37
CA ALA A 6 4.08 -5.29 -5.48
C ALA A 6 3.53 -3.95 -4.99
N PHE A 7 3.82 -2.88 -5.74
CA PHE A 7 3.21 -1.57 -5.56
C PHE A 7 2.04 -1.38 -6.52
N GLN A 8 1.09 -0.55 -6.12
CA GLN A 8 -0.02 -0.18 -6.99
C GLN A 8 0.47 0.85 -8.02
N PHE A 9 0.30 0.53 -9.30
CA PHE A 9 0.57 1.45 -10.41
C PHE A 9 -0.76 1.95 -10.99
N TYR A 10 -0.84 3.24 -11.29
CA TYR A 10 -2.01 3.89 -11.87
C TYR A 10 -1.61 4.48 -13.22
N PRO A 11 -2.05 3.89 -14.35
CA PRO A 11 -1.75 4.42 -15.67
C PRO A 11 -2.18 5.88 -15.85
N SER A 12 -3.28 6.30 -15.22
CA SER A 12 -3.76 7.69 -15.27
C SER A 12 -2.83 8.70 -14.58
N ASP A 13 -2.17 8.29 -13.49
CA ASP A 13 -1.18 9.14 -12.83
C ASP A 13 0.09 9.22 -13.69
N TRP A 14 0.46 8.12 -14.34
CA TRP A 14 1.57 8.12 -15.30
C TRP A 14 1.29 9.01 -16.50
N SER A 15 0.16 8.84 -17.18
CA SER A 15 -0.17 9.64 -18.36
C SER A 15 -0.26 11.13 -18.02
N ARG A 16 -0.95 11.49 -16.93
CA ARG A 16 -1.11 12.89 -16.56
C ARG A 16 0.17 13.56 -16.06
N ASP A 17 0.99 12.86 -15.27
CA ASP A 17 2.10 13.49 -14.55
C ASP A 17 3.47 13.24 -15.24
N LEU A 18 3.56 12.33 -16.23
CA LEU A 18 4.82 11.91 -16.85
C LEU A 18 4.86 11.89 -18.39
N GLU A 19 3.73 11.80 -19.09
CA GLU A 19 3.69 11.62 -20.56
C GLU A 19 4.24 12.81 -21.35
N GLU A 20 4.18 14.02 -20.78
CA GLU A 20 4.70 15.24 -21.41
C GLU A 20 6.23 15.41 -21.22
N HIS A 21 6.85 14.56 -20.40
CA HIS A 21 8.28 14.64 -20.11
C HIS A 21 9.10 13.76 -21.07
N PRO A 22 10.41 14.02 -21.22
CA PRO A 22 11.26 13.17 -22.06
C PRO A 22 11.24 11.70 -21.59
N LEU A 23 11.27 10.75 -22.53
CA LEU A 23 11.30 9.30 -22.26
C LEU A 23 12.41 8.88 -21.27
N GLU A 24 13.54 9.61 -21.26
CA GLU A 24 14.61 9.36 -20.29
C GLU A 24 14.17 9.64 -18.84
N ILE A 25 13.36 10.67 -18.63
CA ILE A 25 12.83 11.05 -17.31
C ILE A 25 11.80 10.04 -16.85
N GLU A 26 10.90 9.62 -17.75
CA GLU A 26 9.97 8.50 -17.51
C GLU A 26 10.73 7.23 -17.07
N GLY A 27 11.70 6.79 -17.87
CA GLY A 27 12.51 5.62 -17.61
C GLY A 27 13.34 5.73 -16.32
N ALA A 28 13.85 6.92 -16.01
CA ALA A 28 14.56 7.17 -14.76
C ALA A 28 13.62 7.09 -13.55
N TRP A 29 12.44 7.70 -13.65
CA TRP A 29 11.49 7.76 -12.55
C TRP A 29 10.96 6.38 -12.17
N ILE A 30 10.58 5.53 -13.13
CA ILE A 30 10.13 4.18 -12.80
C ILE A 30 11.21 3.35 -12.09
N ARG A 31 12.48 3.54 -12.45
CA ARG A 31 13.60 2.85 -11.79
C ARG A 31 13.83 3.35 -10.37
N ILE A 32 13.66 4.66 -10.16
CA ILE A 32 13.67 5.26 -8.82
C ILE A 32 12.53 4.66 -7.99
N ILE A 33 11.29 4.70 -8.48
CA ILE A 33 10.11 4.15 -7.79
C ILE A 33 10.32 2.69 -7.39
N CYS A 34 10.82 1.86 -8.31
CA CYS A 34 11.16 0.46 -8.01
C CYS A 34 12.18 0.34 -6.88
N LYS A 35 13.18 1.23 -6.80
CA LYS A 35 14.14 1.24 -5.68
C LYS A 35 13.55 1.76 -4.38
N LEU A 36 12.71 2.79 -4.43
CA LEU A 36 12.01 3.34 -3.27
C LEU A 36 10.99 2.35 -2.67
N TRP A 37 10.49 1.39 -3.45
CA TRP A 37 9.58 0.36 -2.95
C TRP A 37 10.26 -0.60 -1.97
N TRP A 38 11.52 -0.90 -2.24
CA TRP A 38 12.34 -1.85 -1.49
C TRP A 38 13.25 -1.19 -0.44
N SER A 39 13.13 0.12 -0.23
CA SER A 39 13.85 0.81 0.84
C SER A 39 13.25 0.48 2.21
N ASP A 40 14.07 0.60 3.27
CA ASP A 40 13.62 0.40 4.65
C ASP A 40 12.47 1.34 5.01
N THR A 41 12.63 2.62 4.64
CA THR A 41 11.56 3.62 4.69
C THR A 41 10.88 3.67 3.33
N ARG A 42 9.74 2.97 3.18
CA ARG A 42 9.08 2.87 1.88
C ARG A 42 8.75 4.24 1.30
N GLY A 43 9.14 4.44 0.04
CA GLY A 43 8.93 5.71 -0.66
C GLY A 43 10.02 6.75 -0.41
N ARG A 44 11.05 6.46 0.39
CA ARG A 44 12.17 7.36 0.64
C ARG A 44 13.50 6.60 0.65
N LEU A 45 14.50 7.11 -0.05
CA LEU A 45 15.83 6.50 -0.07
C LEU A 45 16.91 7.57 -0.20
N THR A 46 17.98 7.41 0.60
CA THR A 46 19.16 8.27 0.58
C THR A 46 20.35 7.49 0.04
N ARG A 47 21.03 8.06 -0.97
CA ARG A 47 22.19 7.48 -1.65
C ARG A 47 23.11 8.60 -2.15
N THR A 48 24.38 8.30 -2.41
CA THR A 48 25.29 9.25 -3.06
C THR A 48 24.95 9.41 -4.54
N MET A 49 25.51 10.43 -5.21
CA MET A 49 25.29 10.61 -6.64
C MET A 49 25.84 9.45 -7.48
N GLU A 50 26.96 8.84 -7.08
CA GLU A 50 27.53 7.64 -7.75
C GLU A 50 26.62 6.42 -7.57
N GLN A 51 25.96 6.31 -6.42
CA GLN A 51 25.01 5.22 -6.19
C GLN A 51 23.74 5.43 -7.02
N TRP A 52 23.22 6.66 -7.10
CA TRP A 52 22.10 6.99 -7.98
C TRP A 52 22.44 6.79 -9.46
N SER A 53 23.64 7.15 -9.89
CA SER A 53 24.08 6.96 -11.27
C SER A 53 24.12 5.48 -11.66
N ARG A 54 24.57 4.60 -10.75
CA ARG A 54 24.49 3.13 -10.91
C ARG A 54 23.04 2.63 -10.92
N ILE A 55 22.18 3.16 -10.04
CA ILE A 55 20.75 2.84 -10.00
C ILE A 55 20.06 3.22 -11.31
N LEU A 56 20.44 4.34 -11.93
CA LEU A 56 19.90 4.83 -13.19
C LEU A 56 20.66 4.30 -14.42
N ARG A 57 21.80 3.63 -14.25
CA ARG A 57 22.71 3.18 -15.34
C ARG A 57 23.06 4.30 -16.32
N VAL A 58 23.38 5.48 -15.80
CA VAL A 58 23.87 6.61 -16.59
C VAL A 58 25.11 7.21 -15.91
N PRO A 59 25.96 7.95 -16.64
CA PRO A 59 27.08 8.67 -16.02
C PRO A 59 26.60 9.64 -14.94
N VAL A 60 27.45 9.94 -13.94
CA VAL A 60 27.11 10.82 -12.80
C VAL A 60 26.60 12.19 -13.26
N GLN A 61 27.23 12.79 -14.28
CA GLN A 61 26.79 14.06 -14.83
C GLN A 61 25.37 13.99 -15.40
N ARG A 62 25.04 12.91 -16.13
CA ARG A 62 23.70 12.71 -16.69
C ARG A 62 22.68 12.42 -15.58
N CYS A 63 23.08 11.65 -14.58
CA CYS A 63 22.27 11.42 -13.37
C CYS A 63 21.91 12.73 -12.69
N SER A 64 22.88 13.63 -12.49
CA SER A 64 22.66 14.94 -11.87
C SER A 64 21.63 15.76 -12.66
N ASN A 65 21.78 15.81 -13.99
CA ASN A 65 20.83 16.51 -14.86
C ASN A 65 19.41 15.91 -14.78
N ILE A 66 19.26 14.59 -14.79
CA ILE A 66 17.98 13.90 -14.65
C ILE A 66 17.32 14.21 -13.30
N LEU A 67 18.08 14.09 -12.21
CA LEU A 67 17.56 14.39 -10.87
C LEU A 67 17.20 15.87 -10.74
N ASN A 68 18.00 16.78 -11.29
CA ASN A 68 17.68 18.20 -11.29
C ASN A 68 16.40 18.50 -12.10
N TYR A 69 16.18 17.81 -13.21
CA TYR A 69 14.94 17.90 -13.97
C TYR A 69 13.73 17.43 -13.15
N ILE A 70 13.82 16.22 -12.57
CA ILE A 70 12.76 15.65 -11.70
C ILE A 70 12.42 16.60 -10.53
N LYS A 71 13.43 17.25 -9.96
CA LYS A 71 13.27 18.24 -8.88
C LYS A 71 12.56 19.50 -9.38
N THR A 72 12.99 20.05 -10.52
CA THR A 72 12.47 21.29 -11.10
C THR A 72 11.02 21.13 -11.53
N GLU A 73 10.70 20.03 -12.22
CA GLU A 73 9.35 19.69 -12.66
C GLU A 73 8.44 19.14 -11.54
N LYS A 74 8.97 19.02 -10.32
CA LYS A 74 8.24 18.53 -9.13
C LYS A 74 7.62 17.14 -9.33
N ILE A 75 8.22 16.30 -10.18
CA ILE A 75 7.83 14.89 -10.36
C ILE A 75 8.09 14.12 -9.06
N GLY A 76 9.25 14.38 -8.43
CA GLY A 76 9.67 13.81 -7.16
C GLY A 76 10.25 14.84 -6.20
N GLU A 77 10.22 14.55 -4.91
CA GLU A 77 10.90 15.38 -3.91
C GLU A 77 12.36 14.94 -3.79
N ILE A 78 13.28 15.87 -4.05
CA ILE A 78 14.72 15.62 -4.01
C ILE A 78 15.39 16.61 -3.08
N GLU A 79 16.05 16.07 -2.07
CA GLU A 79 16.79 16.80 -1.03
C GLU A 79 18.28 16.44 -1.14
N GLY A 80 19.16 17.43 -0.93
CA GLY A 80 20.62 17.26 -1.01
C GLY A 80 21.26 18.07 -2.13
N ASP A 81 22.59 18.03 -2.17
CA ASP A 81 23.42 18.68 -3.18
C ASP A 81 23.65 17.73 -4.36
N LEU A 82 23.23 18.14 -5.56
CA LEU A 82 23.37 17.37 -6.80
C LEU A 82 24.70 17.62 -7.54
N THR A 83 25.48 18.60 -7.08
CA THR A 83 26.73 19.03 -7.74
C THR A 83 27.95 18.30 -7.19
N ARG A 84 27.91 17.90 -5.92
CA ARG A 84 29.00 17.20 -5.24
C ARG A 84 28.75 15.69 -5.24
N GLY A 85 29.67 14.91 -5.81
CA GLY A 85 29.53 13.45 -5.96
C GLY A 85 29.24 12.71 -4.63
N ASP A 86 30.05 13.01 -3.61
CA ASP A 86 29.94 12.39 -2.29
C ASP A 86 28.73 12.88 -1.45
N ALA A 87 27.96 13.86 -1.95
CA ALA A 87 26.82 14.36 -1.20
C ALA A 87 25.70 13.33 -1.15
N ALA A 88 25.09 13.21 0.03
CA ALA A 88 23.92 12.38 0.22
C ALA A 88 22.69 13.04 -0.44
N VAL A 89 22.09 12.34 -1.39
CA VAL A 89 20.88 12.77 -2.10
C VAL A 89 19.73 11.86 -1.68
N THR A 90 18.69 12.47 -1.11
CA THR A 90 17.47 11.79 -0.69
C THR A 90 16.39 12.03 -1.71
N ILE A 91 15.81 10.94 -2.23
CA ILE A 91 14.66 11.01 -3.13
C ILE A 91 13.45 10.44 -2.40
N THR A 92 12.33 11.17 -2.47
CA THR A 92 11.06 10.81 -1.85
C THR A 92 9.94 10.81 -2.89
N SER A 93 9.15 9.73 -2.91
CA SER A 93 7.90 9.64 -3.65
C SER A 93 6.73 9.97 -2.72
N ARG A 94 6.16 11.17 -2.89
CA ARG A 94 5.01 11.65 -2.12
C ARG A 94 3.84 10.68 -2.13
N ARG A 95 3.60 9.99 -3.25
CA ARG A 95 2.51 9.01 -3.37
C ARG A 95 2.79 7.78 -2.51
N MET A 96 3.98 7.21 -2.63
CA MET A 96 4.36 6.01 -1.87
C MET A 96 4.35 6.26 -0.36
N VAL A 97 4.81 7.44 0.08
CA VAL A 97 4.76 7.83 1.49
C VAL A 97 3.32 7.95 1.98
N ARG A 98 2.43 8.60 1.22
CA ARG A 98 0.99 8.67 1.56
C ARG A 98 0.33 7.29 1.63
N ASP A 99 0.65 6.41 0.69
CA ASP A 99 0.09 5.06 0.64
C ASP A 99 0.63 4.18 1.78
N GLU A 100 1.90 4.35 2.19
CA GLU A 100 2.45 3.67 3.37
C GLU A 100 1.82 4.18 4.66
N ASN A 101 1.72 5.50 4.84
CA ASN A 101 1.05 6.09 6.00
C ASN A 101 -0.40 5.60 6.13
N SER A 102 -1.13 5.54 5.01
CA SER A 102 -2.50 5.02 4.99
C SER A 102 -2.57 3.55 5.39
N ARG A 103 -1.62 2.74 4.95
CA ARG A 103 -1.50 1.32 5.32
C ARG A 103 -1.19 1.14 6.80
N GLU A 104 -0.27 1.93 7.35
CA GLU A 104 0.07 1.90 8.78
C GLU A 104 -1.12 2.31 9.65
N LEU A 105 -1.80 3.39 9.30
CA LEU A 105 -3.01 3.85 10.00
C LEU A 105 -4.12 2.79 9.94
N HIS A 106 -4.31 2.13 8.78
CA HIS A 106 -5.27 1.04 8.66
C HIS A 106 -4.91 -0.15 9.56
N LYS A 107 -3.63 -0.53 9.60
CA LYS A 107 -3.12 -1.60 10.48
C LYS A 107 -3.36 -1.27 11.95
N ILE A 108 -3.10 -0.04 12.38
CA ILE A 108 -3.36 0.43 13.76
C ILE A 108 -4.86 0.38 14.07
N ARG A 109 -5.71 0.86 13.16
CA ARG A 109 -7.17 0.83 13.31
C ARG A 109 -7.69 -0.60 13.48
N GLN A 110 -7.26 -1.51 12.63
CA GLN A 110 -7.63 -2.93 12.70
C GLN A 110 -7.15 -3.58 14.00
N LYS A 111 -5.93 -3.26 14.45
CA LYS A 111 -5.41 -3.74 15.75
C LYS A 111 -6.30 -3.25 16.91
N ARG A 112 -6.69 -1.97 16.91
CA ARG A 112 -7.58 -1.41 17.95
C ARG A 112 -8.96 -2.08 17.93
N TYR A 113 -9.56 -2.26 16.77
CA TYR A 113 -10.86 -2.93 16.62
C TYR A 113 -10.81 -4.37 17.16
N ARG A 114 -9.80 -5.15 16.76
CA ARG A 114 -9.58 -6.52 17.25
C ARG A 114 -9.34 -6.58 18.76
N ASN A 115 -8.64 -5.59 19.32
CA ASN A 115 -8.39 -5.54 20.75
C ASN A 115 -9.67 -5.21 21.54
N LYS A 116 -10.54 -4.32 21.02
CA LYS A 116 -11.81 -3.98 21.67
C LYS A 116 -12.70 -5.22 21.87
N GLY A 117 -12.82 -6.06 20.84
CA GLY A 117 -13.58 -7.32 20.94
C GLY A 117 -12.98 -8.38 21.86
N LYS A 118 -11.71 -8.23 22.30
CA LYS A 118 -11.12 -9.12 23.31
C LYS A 118 -11.46 -8.72 24.74
N CYS A 119 -11.72 -7.43 24.99
CA CYS A 119 -12.13 -6.94 26.31
C CYS A 119 -13.55 -7.40 26.67
N ASP A 120 -14.42 -7.45 25.66
CA ASP A 120 -15.85 -7.74 25.84
C ASP A 120 -16.16 -9.25 25.80
N ALA A 121 -15.17 -10.11 25.51
CA ALA A 121 -15.34 -11.56 25.42
C ALA A 121 -15.61 -12.23 26.78
N ASP A 122 -15.27 -11.58 27.90
CA ASP A 122 -15.50 -12.07 29.26
C ASP A 122 -16.87 -11.62 29.84
N MET A 123 -17.59 -10.76 29.14
CA MET A 123 -18.89 -10.22 29.56
C MET A 123 -20.03 -10.89 28.79
N THR A 124 -20.14 -12.22 28.90
CA THR A 124 -21.40 -12.90 28.60
C THR A 124 -22.10 -13.18 29.92
N PRO A 125 -23.11 -12.38 30.36
CA PRO A 125 -24.01 -12.87 31.38
C PRO A 125 -24.80 -14.03 30.77
N SER A 126 -24.74 -15.18 31.44
CA SER A 126 -25.50 -16.39 31.09
C SER A 126 -27.00 -16.16 31.28
N LEU A 127 -27.71 -15.64 30.28
CA LEU A 127 -29.18 -15.55 30.23
C LEU A 127 -29.60 -15.68 28.75
N CYS A 128 -30.47 -16.58 28.29
CA CYS A 128 -31.49 -17.39 28.96
C CYS A 128 -31.45 -18.84 28.43
N GLN A 129 -31.67 -19.81 29.34
CA GLN A 129 -32.31 -21.07 28.96
C GLN A 129 -33.65 -20.71 28.32
N ARG A 130 -33.82 -21.04 27.04
CA ARG A 130 -35.15 -21.08 26.43
C ARG A 130 -35.82 -22.32 26.99
N ASP A 131 -36.70 -22.15 27.97
CA ASP A 131 -37.61 -23.20 28.40
C ASP A 131 -38.34 -23.72 27.17
N ALA A 132 -38.16 -25.01 26.89
CA ALA A 132 -38.92 -25.71 25.88
C ALA A 132 -40.40 -25.75 26.32
N PRO A 133 -41.37 -25.41 25.46
CA PRO A 133 -42.75 -25.72 25.77
C PRO A 133 -42.95 -27.23 25.61
N SER A 134 -42.99 -27.95 26.73
CA SER A 134 -43.46 -29.33 26.79
C SER A 134 -44.98 -29.38 26.55
N SER A 135 -45.34 -29.82 25.33
CA SER A 135 -46.45 -30.75 25.00
C SER A 135 -47.74 -30.70 25.81
N ILE A 136 -48.88 -30.45 25.14
CA ILE A 136 -50.09 -31.31 25.23
C ILE A 136 -50.77 -31.40 23.84
N LEU A 137 -51.13 -32.63 23.50
CA LEU A 137 -51.74 -33.13 22.26
C LEU A 137 -53.16 -32.61 21.98
N HIS A 138 -53.53 -32.48 20.69
CA HIS A 138 -54.74 -33.13 20.16
C HIS A 138 -54.71 -33.24 18.62
N THR A 139 -54.46 -34.47 18.16
CA THR A 139 -55.09 -35.17 17.03
C THR A 139 -55.99 -34.38 16.07
N SER A 140 -55.72 -34.42 14.76
CA SER A 140 -56.32 -35.44 13.88
C SER A 140 -56.10 -35.20 12.35
N PHE A 141 -56.04 -36.33 11.64
CA PHE A 141 -56.30 -36.58 10.21
C PHE A 141 -55.26 -36.31 9.10
N LEU A 142 -54.75 -37.45 8.62
CA LEU A 142 -54.12 -37.79 7.35
C LEU A 142 -54.91 -37.33 6.11
N GLN A 143 -54.21 -36.87 5.07
CA GLN A 143 -54.20 -37.53 3.74
C GLN A 143 -53.13 -36.87 2.83
N LYS A 144 -51.96 -37.50 2.66
CA LYS A 144 -51.58 -38.52 1.65
C LYS A 144 -51.23 -37.90 0.30
N GLU A 145 -49.92 -37.84 0.04
CA GLU A 145 -49.34 -37.53 -1.28
C GLU A 145 -49.63 -38.64 -2.32
N LYS A 146 -49.80 -38.18 -3.56
CA LYS A 146 -49.40 -38.74 -4.86
C LYS A 146 -49.10 -40.25 -4.99
N GLU A 147 -49.76 -40.86 -5.96
CA GLU A 147 -49.32 -41.87 -6.97
C GLU A 147 -50.56 -42.10 -7.87
N LYS A 148 -50.57 -42.32 -9.19
CA LYS A 148 -49.66 -42.92 -10.18
C LYS A 148 -50.26 -42.68 -11.59
N GLU A 149 -49.41 -42.83 -12.60
CA GLU A 149 -49.66 -43.02 -14.06
C GLU A 149 -50.17 -41.84 -14.91
#